data_AF-A0A6N6W448-F1
#
_entry.id   AF-A0A6N6W448-F1
#
_cell.length_a   1.000
_cell.length_b   1.000
_cell.length_c   1.000
_cell.angle_alpha   90.00
_cell.angle_beta   90.00
_cell.angle_gamma   90.00
#
_symmetry.space_group_name_H-M   'P 1'
#
loop_
_entity.id
_entity.type
_entity.pdbx_description
1 polymer ?
#
loop_
_entity_poly.entity_id
_entity_poly.type
_entity_poly.pdbx_seq_one_letter_code
_entity_poly.pdbx_strand_id
1 'polypeptide(L)'
;MQLDIFADSRDVMLRNDVVDALHRRDAVSARQALKRLAGEFPDDDTLAGLATLIDVLDSDVATSFADHPALAAACGHLNDEVEPAARRLLGDAPGRAWAASCWRTVAQQAAALPFRADVSDLHAAPLWLRAGDWGEARRAVERIESWRRIPAPLTWMAAARYRADGLESALPLLTELAWLSPGRLADLLHRLADASIDTLRRKFDANFEGAGQTADLAWFPAWVLIEKPGLAPLLREAQPSRQTAPERATRLLLQILSLERQGNQHELVERRKALRDLHAGLYAAYMKTR
;
A
#
# COMPACT_ATOMS: atom_id res chain seq x y z
N MET A 1 -32.17 42.47 -16.13
CA MET A 1 -31.77 41.10 -15.74
C MET A 1 -30.62 41.26 -14.76
N GLN A 2 -30.94 41.30 -13.47
CA GLN A 2 -30.01 41.58 -12.37
C GLN A 2 -29.57 40.20 -11.85
N LEU A 3 -28.27 39.93 -11.95
CA LEU A 3 -27.66 38.64 -11.59
C LEU A 3 -27.93 38.28 -10.13
N ASP A 4 -28.28 37.03 -9.90
CA ASP A 4 -28.79 36.44 -8.67
C ASP A 4 -27.69 36.16 -7.63
N ILE A 5 -26.89 37.19 -7.33
CA ILE A 5 -25.70 37.10 -6.47
C ILE A 5 -26.08 36.75 -5.01
N PHE A 6 -27.34 36.98 -4.62
CA PHE A 6 -27.82 36.68 -3.27
C PHE A 6 -28.34 35.25 -3.11
N ALA A 7 -29.00 34.66 -4.13
CA ALA A 7 -29.35 33.24 -4.09
C ALA A 7 -28.08 32.37 -4.08
N ASP A 8 -27.10 32.72 -4.93
CA ASP A 8 -25.76 32.09 -5.00
C ASP A 8 -24.93 32.27 -3.70
N SER A 9 -25.33 33.19 -2.82
CA SER A 9 -24.69 33.36 -1.51
C SER A 9 -25.35 32.52 -0.43
N ARG A 10 -26.65 32.26 -0.56
CA ARG A 10 -27.46 31.57 0.45
C ARG A 10 -27.36 30.05 0.31
N ASP A 11 -27.41 29.54 -0.91
CA ASP A 11 -27.17 28.12 -1.19
C ASP A 11 -25.75 27.71 -0.74
N VAL A 12 -24.73 28.52 -1.04
CA VAL A 12 -23.34 28.32 -0.61
C VAL A 12 -23.21 28.32 0.91
N MET A 13 -23.85 29.27 1.60
CA MET A 13 -23.86 29.31 3.07
C MET A 13 -24.49 28.04 3.65
N LEU A 14 -25.65 27.60 3.14
CA LEU A 14 -26.32 26.40 3.63
C LEU A 14 -25.54 25.12 3.32
N ARG A 15 -24.87 25.02 2.16
CA ARG A 15 -23.94 23.92 1.86
C ARG A 15 -22.78 23.90 2.85
N ASN A 16 -22.18 25.06 3.13
CA ASN A 16 -21.06 25.19 4.06
C ASN A 16 -21.46 24.78 5.49
N ASP A 17 -22.68 25.11 5.94
CA ASP A 17 -23.21 24.63 7.23
C ASP A 17 -23.19 23.08 7.32
N VAL A 18 -23.58 22.38 6.25
CA VAL A 18 -23.55 20.91 6.19
C VAL A 18 -22.10 20.40 6.20
N VAL A 19 -21.24 20.99 5.36
CA VAL A 19 -19.82 20.62 5.25
C VAL A 19 -19.09 20.82 6.59
N ASP A 20 -19.35 21.91 7.30
CA ASP A 20 -18.75 22.20 8.60
C ASP A 20 -19.21 21.21 9.68
N ALA A 21 -20.46 20.76 9.63
CA ALA A 21 -20.94 19.69 10.51
C ALA A 21 -20.30 18.33 10.15
N LEU A 22 -20.13 18.02 8.86
CA LEU A 22 -19.44 16.81 8.38
C LEU A 22 -17.96 16.79 8.78
N HIS A 23 -17.26 17.93 8.71
CA HIS A 23 -15.88 18.07 9.19
C HIS A 23 -15.77 17.79 10.69
N ARG A 24 -16.76 18.24 11.47
CA ARG A 24 -16.86 17.94 12.92
C ARG A 24 -17.36 16.53 13.22
N ARG A 25 -17.73 15.75 12.18
CA ARG A 25 -18.36 14.44 12.28
C ARG A 25 -19.61 14.44 13.18
N ASP A 26 -20.38 15.53 13.14
CA ASP A 26 -21.62 15.68 13.89
C ASP A 26 -22.82 15.35 12.97
N ALA A 27 -23.26 14.08 13.00
CA ALA A 27 -24.37 13.60 12.17
C ALA A 27 -25.69 14.32 12.47
N VAL A 28 -25.92 14.73 13.73
CA VAL A 28 -27.15 15.40 14.15
C VAL A 28 -27.21 16.79 13.54
N SER A 29 -26.15 17.57 13.72
CA SER A 29 -26.06 18.93 13.15
C SER A 29 -26.04 18.89 11.63
N ALA A 30 -25.34 17.93 11.02
CA ALA A 30 -25.27 17.79 9.57
C ALA A 30 -26.64 17.49 8.96
N ARG A 31 -27.43 16.60 9.59
CA ARG A 31 -28.80 16.28 9.15
C ARG A 31 -29.74 17.47 9.28
N GLN A 32 -29.63 18.25 10.35
CA GLN A 32 -30.43 19.46 10.52
C GLN A 32 -30.08 20.53 9.46
N ALA A 33 -28.80 20.70 9.16
CA ALA A 33 -28.34 21.59 8.10
C ALA A 33 -28.81 21.10 6.71
N LEU A 34 -28.72 19.79 6.43
CA LEU A 34 -29.17 19.21 5.16
C LEU A 34 -30.67 19.40 4.96
N LYS A 35 -31.49 19.23 6.00
CA LYS A 35 -32.94 19.51 5.93
C LYS A 35 -33.24 20.97 5.60
N ARG A 36 -32.45 21.92 6.12
CA ARG A 36 -32.59 23.34 5.79
C ARG A 36 -32.23 23.58 4.33
N LEU A 37 -31.10 23.04 3.85
CA LEU A 37 -30.69 23.13 2.46
C LEU A 37 -31.74 22.54 1.51
N ALA A 38 -32.20 21.31 1.75
CA ALA A 38 -33.19 20.64 0.91
C ALA A 38 -34.58 21.34 0.93
N GLY A 39 -34.92 22.00 2.05
CA GLY A 39 -36.18 22.75 2.15
C GLY A 39 -36.17 24.04 1.33
N GLU A 40 -35.01 24.68 1.17
CA GLU A 40 -34.88 25.93 0.42
C GLU A 40 -34.43 25.71 -1.04
N PHE A 41 -33.63 24.67 -1.28
CA PHE A 41 -33.03 24.31 -2.57
C PHE A 41 -33.19 22.81 -2.84
N PRO A 42 -34.42 22.32 -3.16
CA PRO A 42 -34.68 20.89 -3.32
C PRO A 42 -34.00 20.25 -4.54
N ASP A 43 -33.67 21.05 -5.55
CA ASP A 43 -33.03 20.58 -6.80
C ASP A 43 -31.49 20.70 -6.76
N ASP A 44 -30.91 20.96 -5.58
CA ASP A 44 -29.47 21.06 -5.39
C ASP A 44 -28.77 19.71 -5.62
N ASP A 45 -27.80 19.70 -6.54
CA ASP A 45 -27.14 18.48 -7.02
C ASP A 45 -26.19 17.84 -5.98
N THR A 46 -25.90 18.55 -4.89
CA THR A 46 -25.04 18.07 -3.80
C THR A 46 -25.80 17.28 -2.74
N LEU A 47 -27.14 17.38 -2.70
CA LEU A 47 -27.97 16.79 -1.65
C LEU A 47 -27.76 15.29 -1.48
N ALA A 48 -27.73 14.53 -2.58
CA ALA A 48 -27.55 13.07 -2.54
C ALA A 48 -26.17 12.68 -1.97
N GLY A 49 -25.12 13.40 -2.36
CA GLY A 49 -23.78 13.16 -1.85
C GLY A 49 -23.66 13.54 -0.38
N LEU A 50 -24.24 14.68 0.03
CA LEU A 50 -24.26 15.09 1.44
C LEU A 50 -25.03 14.10 2.32
N ALA A 51 -26.18 13.60 1.86
CA ALA A 51 -26.93 12.56 2.55
C ALA A 51 -26.10 11.29 2.74
N THR A 52 -25.42 10.83 1.69
CA THR A 52 -24.54 9.66 1.73
C THR A 52 -23.44 9.81 2.80
N LEU A 53 -22.82 10.98 2.90
CA LEU A 53 -21.78 11.23 3.93
C LEU A 53 -22.35 11.25 5.34
N ILE A 54 -23.59 11.70 5.54
CA ILE A 54 -24.26 11.73 6.84
C ILE A 54 -24.63 10.31 7.28
N ASP A 55 -25.19 9.48 6.40
CA ASP A 55 -25.60 8.11 6.73
C ASP A 55 -24.43 7.25 7.23
N VAL A 56 -23.22 7.50 6.71
CA VAL A 56 -21.97 6.86 7.18
C VAL A 56 -21.63 7.27 8.62
N LEU A 57 -21.94 8.50 9.04
CA LEU A 57 -21.70 8.96 10.40
C LEU A 57 -22.70 8.36 11.40
N ASP A 58 -23.92 8.07 10.97
CA ASP A 58 -24.95 7.42 11.80
C ASP A 58 -24.78 5.89 11.90
N SER A 59 -23.94 5.31 11.04
CA SER A 59 -23.68 3.87 11.06
C SER A 59 -23.01 3.47 12.39
N ASP A 60 -23.56 2.45 13.05
CA ASP A 60 -23.13 2.03 14.38
C ASP A 60 -21.69 1.47 14.36
N VAL A 61 -20.77 2.26 14.93
CA VAL A 61 -19.33 1.97 15.01
C VAL A 61 -19.04 0.74 15.90
N ALA A 62 -19.95 0.35 16.80
CA ALA A 62 -19.66 -0.64 17.83
C ALA A 62 -19.74 -2.11 17.36
N THR A 63 -20.41 -2.38 16.24
CA THR A 63 -20.70 -3.77 15.83
C THR A 63 -19.62 -4.31 14.89
N SER A 64 -18.97 -5.41 15.29
CA SER A 64 -18.03 -6.12 14.42
C SER A 64 -18.74 -6.80 13.26
N PHE A 65 -18.09 -6.91 12.10
CA PHE A 65 -18.65 -7.63 10.96
C PHE A 65 -18.77 -9.12 11.27
N ALA A 66 -19.92 -9.71 10.93
CA ALA A 66 -20.18 -11.13 11.12
C ALA A 66 -19.38 -12.00 10.14
N ASP A 67 -19.19 -11.54 8.91
CA ASP A 67 -18.54 -12.30 7.85
C ASP A 67 -17.86 -11.39 6.79
N HIS A 68 -17.20 -12.04 5.82
CA HIS A 68 -16.50 -11.35 4.74
C HIS A 68 -17.45 -10.68 3.72
N PRO A 69 -18.61 -11.27 3.34
CA PRO A 69 -19.60 -10.58 2.51
C PRO A 69 -20.08 -9.25 3.10
N ALA A 70 -20.37 -9.18 4.40
CA ALA A 70 -20.75 -7.93 5.06
C ALA A 70 -19.63 -6.88 4.98
N LEU A 71 -18.38 -7.31 5.22
CA LEU A 71 -17.22 -6.45 5.05
C LEU A 71 -17.04 -5.99 3.58
N ALA A 72 -17.26 -6.88 2.62
CA ALA A 72 -17.17 -6.56 1.20
C ALA A 72 -18.18 -5.49 0.79
N ALA A 73 -19.43 -5.59 1.26
CA ALA A 73 -20.45 -4.59 1.02
C ALA A 73 -20.07 -3.23 1.61
N ALA A 74 -19.57 -3.19 2.84
CA ALA A 74 -19.10 -1.97 3.48
C ALA A 74 -17.90 -1.34 2.73
N CYS A 75 -16.94 -2.16 2.31
CA CYS A 75 -15.79 -1.69 1.52
C CYS A 75 -16.21 -1.16 0.14
N GLY A 76 -17.17 -1.83 -0.52
CA GLY A 76 -17.74 -1.39 -1.80
C GLY A 76 -18.41 -0.03 -1.67
N HIS A 77 -19.33 0.13 -0.69
CA HIS A 77 -19.98 1.41 -0.43
C HIS A 77 -18.97 2.53 -0.14
N LEU A 78 -17.95 2.26 0.69
CA LEU A 78 -16.91 3.26 0.96
C LEU A 78 -16.15 3.67 -0.30
N ASN A 79 -15.84 2.72 -1.18
CA ASN A 79 -15.01 2.94 -2.36
C ASN A 79 -15.77 3.63 -3.50
N ASP A 80 -17.01 3.22 -3.72
CA ASP A 80 -17.76 3.56 -4.92
C ASP A 80 -18.65 4.80 -4.72
N GLU A 81 -19.05 5.08 -3.48
CA GLU A 81 -19.97 6.19 -3.16
C GLU A 81 -19.34 7.21 -2.23
N VAL A 82 -18.84 6.75 -1.07
CA VAL A 82 -18.45 7.64 0.04
C VAL A 82 -17.16 8.40 -0.25
N GLU A 83 -16.10 7.71 -0.68
CA GLU A 83 -14.80 8.36 -0.97
C GLU A 83 -14.89 9.36 -2.13
N PRO A 84 -15.57 9.06 -3.26
CA PRO A 84 -15.84 10.04 -4.31
C PRO A 84 -16.68 11.23 -3.82
N ALA A 85 -17.75 10.99 -3.05
CA ALA A 85 -18.59 12.06 -2.50
C ALA A 85 -17.80 12.96 -1.55
N ALA A 86 -17.01 12.39 -0.65
CA ALA A 86 -16.19 13.13 0.30
C ALA A 86 -15.17 14.02 -0.43
N ARG A 87 -14.49 13.51 -1.45
CA ARG A 87 -13.52 14.29 -2.23
C ARG A 87 -14.18 15.40 -3.06
N ARG A 88 -15.37 15.15 -3.61
CA ARG A 88 -16.12 16.15 -4.39
C ARG A 88 -16.64 17.28 -3.50
N LEU A 89 -17.20 16.96 -2.33
CA LEU A 89 -17.94 17.90 -1.49
C LEU A 89 -17.08 18.60 -0.43
N LEU A 90 -16.09 17.89 0.15
CA LEU A 90 -15.20 18.44 1.17
C LEU A 90 -13.88 18.95 0.58
N GLY A 91 -13.68 18.76 -0.73
CA GLY A 91 -12.41 18.97 -1.40
C GLY A 91 -11.45 17.79 -1.24
N ASP A 92 -10.40 17.78 -2.05
CA ASP A 92 -9.57 16.60 -2.27
C ASP A 92 -8.78 16.17 -1.01
N ALA A 93 -8.14 17.10 -0.31
CA ALA A 93 -7.37 16.78 0.90
C ALA A 93 -8.27 16.54 2.14
N PRO A 94 -9.24 17.41 2.48
CA PRO A 94 -10.14 17.17 3.61
C PRO A 94 -11.04 15.94 3.39
N GLY A 95 -11.51 15.72 2.16
CA GLY A 95 -12.28 14.54 1.78
C GLY A 95 -11.50 13.24 1.97
N ARG A 96 -10.21 13.20 1.59
CA ARG A 96 -9.33 12.05 1.91
C ARG A 96 -9.17 11.81 3.41
N ALA A 97 -8.95 12.86 4.20
CA ALA A 97 -8.80 12.73 5.65
C ALA A 97 -10.10 12.25 6.33
N TRP A 98 -11.24 12.72 5.84
CA TRP A 98 -12.55 12.30 6.29
C TRP A 98 -12.81 10.82 5.95
N ALA A 99 -12.56 10.42 4.69
CA ALA A 99 -12.71 9.04 4.24
C ALA A 99 -11.75 8.09 4.98
N ALA A 100 -10.51 8.52 5.25
CA ALA A 100 -9.55 7.76 6.05
C ALA A 100 -10.10 7.42 7.44
N SER A 101 -10.87 8.31 8.05
CA SER A 101 -11.52 8.04 9.35
C SER A 101 -12.63 7.00 9.23
N CYS A 102 -13.38 6.98 8.13
CA CYS A 102 -14.36 5.92 7.84
C CYS A 102 -13.68 4.56 7.61
N TRP A 103 -12.55 4.54 6.90
CA TRP A 103 -11.72 3.34 6.74
C TRP A 103 -11.20 2.80 8.08
N ARG A 104 -10.84 3.65 9.05
CA ARG A 104 -10.48 3.20 10.42
C ARG A 104 -11.63 2.46 11.09
N THR A 105 -12.84 3.02 11.03
CA THR A 105 -14.02 2.38 11.61
C THR A 105 -14.25 0.99 11.03
N VAL A 106 -14.26 0.87 9.69
CA VAL A 106 -14.43 -0.44 9.04
C VAL A 106 -13.29 -1.40 9.38
N ALA A 107 -12.05 -0.91 9.48
CA ALA A 107 -10.91 -1.73 9.89
C ALA A 107 -11.03 -2.25 11.34
N GLN A 108 -11.57 -1.45 12.25
CA GLN A 108 -11.86 -1.86 13.64
C GLN A 108 -12.94 -2.94 13.67
N GLN A 109 -14.04 -2.75 12.94
CA GLN A 109 -15.13 -3.71 12.87
C GLN A 109 -14.70 -5.03 12.19
N ALA A 110 -13.75 -4.97 11.28
CA ALA A 110 -13.15 -6.13 10.62
C ALA A 110 -12.11 -6.86 11.47
N ALA A 111 -11.70 -6.32 12.62
CA ALA A 111 -10.53 -6.81 13.36
C ALA A 111 -10.66 -8.25 13.89
N ALA A 112 -11.89 -8.74 14.05
CA ALA A 112 -12.20 -10.10 14.49
C ALA A 112 -12.29 -11.12 13.34
N LEU A 113 -12.36 -10.67 12.09
CA LEU A 113 -12.47 -11.57 10.94
C LEU A 113 -11.12 -12.26 10.68
N PRO A 114 -11.11 -13.59 10.46
CA PRO A 114 -9.88 -14.32 10.17
C PRO A 114 -9.36 -14.00 8.78
N PHE A 115 -8.04 -14.05 8.60
CA PHE A 115 -7.44 -13.91 7.28
C PHE A 115 -7.86 -15.04 6.34
N ARG A 116 -8.24 -14.67 5.11
CA ARG A 116 -8.58 -15.58 4.01
C ARG A 116 -7.78 -15.22 2.76
N ALA A 117 -7.03 -16.18 2.23
CA ALA A 117 -6.13 -15.94 1.09
C ALA A 117 -6.87 -15.68 -0.23
N ASP A 118 -8.07 -16.26 -0.41
CA ASP A 118 -8.93 -16.10 -1.58
C ASP A 118 -9.59 -14.71 -1.66
N VAL A 119 -9.76 -14.05 -0.52
CA VAL A 119 -10.32 -12.70 -0.40
C VAL A 119 -9.41 -11.81 0.43
N SER A 120 -8.11 -11.80 0.11
CA SER A 120 -7.10 -11.16 0.96
C SER A 120 -7.39 -9.69 1.26
N ASP A 121 -7.99 -8.95 0.33
CA ASP A 121 -8.26 -7.53 0.50
C ASP A 121 -9.38 -7.25 1.53
N LEU A 122 -10.14 -8.27 1.93
CA LEU A 122 -11.17 -8.23 2.98
C LEU A 122 -10.61 -8.66 4.34
N HIS A 123 -9.52 -8.01 4.75
CA HIS A 123 -8.91 -8.20 6.06
C HIS A 123 -8.65 -6.83 6.69
N ALA A 124 -8.57 -6.74 8.03
CA ALA A 124 -8.36 -5.45 8.70
C ALA A 124 -7.07 -4.72 8.27
N ALA A 125 -5.98 -5.45 7.99
CA ALA A 125 -4.68 -4.86 7.63
C ALA A 125 -4.70 -3.93 6.39
N PRO A 126 -5.20 -4.34 5.20
CA PRO A 126 -5.30 -3.44 4.05
C PRO A 126 -6.23 -2.24 4.30
N LEU A 127 -7.23 -2.37 5.18
CA LEU A 127 -8.13 -1.27 5.54
C LEU A 127 -7.43 -0.23 6.42
N TRP A 128 -6.62 -0.68 7.39
CA TRP A 128 -5.74 0.20 8.16
C TRP A 128 -4.72 0.94 7.28
N LEU A 129 -4.20 0.28 6.24
CA LEU A 129 -3.35 0.94 5.25
C LEU A 129 -4.10 2.05 4.49
N ARG A 130 -5.36 1.82 4.07
CA ARG A 130 -6.17 2.87 3.42
C ARG A 130 -6.46 4.03 4.38
N ALA A 131 -6.63 3.73 5.66
CA ALA A 131 -6.86 4.71 6.70
C ALA A 131 -5.62 5.54 7.10
N GLY A 132 -4.44 5.18 6.60
CA GLY A 132 -3.18 5.84 6.98
C GLY A 132 -2.65 5.43 8.35
N ASP A 133 -3.19 4.37 8.97
CA ASP A 133 -2.75 3.89 10.27
C ASP A 133 -1.79 2.70 10.11
N TRP A 134 -0.53 3.03 9.92
CA TRP A 134 0.53 2.06 9.67
C TRP A 134 0.80 1.17 10.91
N GLY A 135 0.59 1.71 12.11
CA GLY A 135 0.78 0.97 13.36
C GLY A 135 -0.23 -0.15 13.51
N GLU A 136 -1.52 0.16 13.33
CA GLU A 136 -2.57 -0.86 13.39
C GLU A 136 -2.48 -1.86 12.23
N ALA A 137 -2.09 -1.41 11.03
CA ALA A 137 -1.84 -2.31 9.90
C ALA A 137 -0.78 -3.37 10.24
N ARG A 138 0.33 -2.97 10.87
CA ARG A 138 1.40 -3.89 11.31
C ARG A 138 0.87 -4.89 12.33
N ARG A 139 0.17 -4.43 13.37
CA ARG A 139 -0.41 -5.31 14.40
C ARG A 139 -1.44 -6.28 13.82
N ALA A 140 -2.24 -5.83 12.84
CA ALA A 140 -3.18 -6.71 12.15
C ALA A 140 -2.46 -7.80 11.33
N VAL A 141 -1.35 -7.47 10.67
CA VAL A 141 -0.54 -8.47 9.95
C VAL A 141 0.13 -9.45 10.91
N GLU A 142 0.68 -8.98 12.02
CA GLU A 142 1.39 -9.81 13.01
C GLU A 142 0.50 -10.86 13.67
N ARG A 143 -0.82 -10.64 13.69
CA ARG A 143 -1.83 -11.61 14.14
C ARG A 143 -2.06 -12.76 13.16
N ILE A 144 -1.63 -12.64 11.91
CA ILE A 144 -1.73 -13.71 10.91
C ILE A 144 -0.58 -14.68 11.11
N GLU A 145 -0.90 -15.95 11.35
CA GLU A 145 0.12 -17.00 11.48
C GLU A 145 0.96 -17.10 10.21
N SER A 146 2.29 -17.19 10.37
CA SER A 146 3.22 -17.32 9.25
C SER A 146 3.08 -16.22 8.18
N TRP A 147 2.61 -15.02 8.54
CA TRP A 147 2.31 -13.92 7.60
C TRP A 147 3.44 -13.64 6.59
N ARG A 148 4.71 -13.76 7.03
CA ARG A 148 5.89 -13.50 6.19
C ARG A 148 6.06 -14.50 5.04
N ARG A 149 5.43 -15.67 5.13
CA ARG A 149 5.41 -16.70 4.07
C ARG A 149 4.21 -16.58 3.13
N ILE A 150 3.30 -15.64 3.38
CA ILE A 150 2.07 -15.45 2.62
C ILE A 150 2.21 -14.14 1.82
N PRO A 151 2.03 -14.14 0.48
CA PRO A 151 2.30 -12.96 -0.34
C PRO A 151 1.52 -11.70 0.07
N ALA A 152 0.23 -11.83 0.38
CA ALA A 152 -0.62 -10.68 0.69
C ALA A 152 -0.23 -10.01 2.03
N PRO A 153 -0.15 -10.72 3.18
CA PRO A 153 0.34 -10.13 4.42
C PRO A 153 1.76 -9.56 4.34
N LEU A 154 2.67 -10.22 3.62
CA LEU A 154 4.02 -9.68 3.40
C LEU A 154 3.98 -8.35 2.63
N THR A 155 3.11 -8.23 1.62
CA THR A 155 2.90 -6.98 0.87
C THR A 155 2.42 -5.86 1.79
N TRP A 156 1.46 -6.15 2.67
CA TRP A 156 0.92 -5.15 3.60
C TRP A 156 1.94 -4.71 4.64
N MET A 157 2.72 -5.63 5.21
CA MET A 157 3.79 -5.28 6.15
C MET A 157 4.88 -4.44 5.47
N ALA A 158 5.28 -4.78 4.24
CA ALA A 158 6.25 -3.99 3.48
C ALA A 158 5.74 -2.57 3.24
N ALA A 159 4.47 -2.41 2.83
CA ALA A 159 3.83 -1.11 2.67
C ALA A 159 3.78 -0.32 3.98
N ALA A 160 3.36 -0.96 5.08
CA ALA A 160 3.26 -0.31 6.39
C ALA A 160 4.63 0.16 6.90
N ARG A 161 5.67 -0.68 6.79
CA ARG A 161 7.04 -0.30 7.17
C ARG A 161 7.60 0.82 6.32
N TYR A 162 7.35 0.78 5.01
CA TYR A 162 7.76 1.87 4.12
C TYR A 162 7.14 3.21 4.56
N ARG A 163 5.83 3.23 4.81
CA ARG A 163 5.10 4.46 5.16
C ARG A 163 5.45 4.99 6.56
N ALA A 164 5.79 4.10 7.50
CA ALA A 164 6.16 4.48 8.86
C ALA A 164 7.65 4.85 9.00
N ASP A 165 8.53 4.02 8.45
CA ASP A 165 9.96 3.98 8.78
C ASP A 165 10.86 4.18 7.55
N GLY A 166 10.29 4.41 6.37
CA GLY A 166 11.01 4.64 5.11
C GLY A 166 11.47 3.38 4.38
N LEU A 167 12.17 3.59 3.26
CA LEU A 167 12.54 2.53 2.32
C LEU A 167 13.47 1.47 2.93
N GLU A 168 14.47 1.89 3.70
CA GLU A 168 15.48 0.98 4.28
C GLU A 168 14.82 -0.12 5.13
N SER A 169 13.83 0.26 5.93
CA SER A 169 13.05 -0.63 6.79
C SER A 169 12.16 -1.61 6.02
N ALA A 170 11.82 -1.30 4.77
CA ALA A 170 10.99 -2.13 3.90
C ALA A 170 11.80 -3.02 2.96
N LEU A 171 13.06 -2.67 2.63
CA LEU A 171 13.90 -3.41 1.68
C LEU A 171 14.03 -4.91 1.94
N PRO A 172 14.19 -5.40 3.19
CA PRO A 172 14.21 -6.84 3.46
C PRO A 172 12.90 -7.53 3.03
N LEU A 173 11.76 -6.90 3.29
CA LEU A 173 10.44 -7.43 2.97
C LEU A 173 10.14 -7.35 1.47
N LEU A 174 10.57 -6.27 0.80
CA LEU A 174 10.48 -6.15 -0.65
C LEU A 174 11.33 -7.23 -1.35
N THR A 175 12.48 -7.55 -0.78
CA THR A 175 13.37 -8.63 -1.26
C THR A 175 12.69 -9.99 -1.16
N GLU A 176 12.08 -10.30 -0.01
CA GLU A 176 11.31 -11.54 0.17
C GLU A 176 10.09 -11.61 -0.74
N LEU A 177 9.39 -10.48 -0.90
CA LEU A 177 8.23 -10.39 -1.77
C LEU A 177 8.62 -10.62 -3.24
N ALA A 178 9.80 -10.14 -3.67
CA ALA A 178 10.35 -10.42 -4.98
C ALA A 178 10.43 -11.93 -5.24
N TRP A 179 10.92 -12.69 -4.25
CA TRP A 179 11.09 -14.13 -4.38
C TRP A 179 9.77 -14.90 -4.29
N LEU A 180 8.83 -14.41 -3.47
CA LEU A 180 7.59 -15.10 -3.18
C LEU A 180 6.47 -14.79 -4.19
N SER A 181 6.36 -13.53 -4.62
CA SER A 181 5.35 -13.07 -5.57
C SER A 181 5.83 -11.82 -6.32
N PRO A 182 6.58 -12.01 -7.44
CA PRO A 182 7.06 -10.92 -8.29
C PRO A 182 5.95 -9.96 -8.76
N GLY A 183 4.74 -10.48 -9.01
CA GLY A 183 3.58 -9.67 -9.39
C GLY A 183 3.17 -8.68 -8.29
N ARG A 184 3.01 -9.15 -7.06
CA ARG A 184 2.68 -8.28 -5.92
C ARG A 184 3.79 -7.30 -5.59
N LEU A 185 5.06 -7.66 -5.84
CA LEU A 185 6.16 -6.71 -5.77
C LEU A 185 5.96 -5.59 -6.82
N ALA A 186 5.69 -5.93 -8.08
CA ALA A 186 5.47 -4.95 -9.14
C ALA A 186 4.36 -3.95 -8.76
N ASP A 187 3.21 -4.47 -8.33
CA ASP A 187 2.06 -3.65 -7.92
C ASP A 187 2.37 -2.79 -6.69
N LEU A 188 3.17 -3.31 -5.75
CA LEU A 188 3.57 -2.54 -4.58
C LEU A 188 4.53 -1.41 -4.96
N LEU A 189 5.57 -1.69 -5.74
CA LEU A 189 6.53 -0.66 -6.18
C LEU A 189 5.81 0.49 -6.90
N HIS A 190 4.88 0.17 -7.80
CA HIS A 190 4.06 1.16 -8.49
C HIS A 190 3.26 2.05 -7.52
N ARG A 191 2.67 1.47 -6.47
CA ARG A 191 1.90 2.21 -5.46
C ARG A 191 2.76 3.00 -4.46
N LEU A 192 3.98 2.56 -4.20
CA LEU A 192 4.91 3.31 -3.35
C LEU A 192 5.38 4.58 -4.07
N ALA A 193 5.61 4.50 -5.39
CA ALA A 193 6.07 5.60 -6.24
C ALA A 193 7.32 6.30 -5.67
N ASP A 194 8.23 5.49 -5.11
CA ASP A 194 9.47 5.98 -4.52
C ASP A 194 10.52 6.19 -5.60
N ALA A 195 10.95 7.44 -5.79
CA ALA A 195 11.88 7.80 -6.86
C ALA A 195 13.18 6.99 -6.86
N SER A 196 13.66 6.57 -5.68
CA SER A 196 14.91 5.85 -5.54
C SER A 196 14.80 4.39 -6.01
N ILE A 197 13.69 3.72 -5.69
CA ILE A 197 13.44 2.35 -6.15
C ILE A 197 12.95 2.33 -7.59
N ASP A 198 12.19 3.33 -8.03
CA ASP A 198 11.72 3.46 -9.41
C ASP A 198 12.89 3.67 -10.38
N THR A 199 13.91 4.40 -9.94
CA THR A 199 15.15 4.55 -10.71
C THR A 199 15.90 3.23 -10.84
N LEU A 200 16.00 2.45 -9.76
CA LEU A 200 16.59 1.10 -9.81
C LEU A 200 15.76 0.17 -10.70
N ARG A 201 14.44 0.23 -10.60
CA ARG A 201 13.52 -0.59 -11.37
C ARG A 201 13.64 -0.32 -12.87
N ARG A 202 13.63 0.94 -13.30
CA ARG A 202 13.81 1.31 -14.72
C ARG A 202 15.15 0.83 -15.27
N LYS A 203 16.23 0.96 -14.49
CA LYS A 203 17.53 0.43 -14.90
C LYS A 203 17.55 -1.09 -14.97
N PHE A 204 16.87 -1.79 -14.06
CA PHE A 204 16.73 -3.24 -14.10
C PHE A 204 16.01 -3.66 -15.39
N ASP A 205 14.84 -3.05 -15.67
CA ASP A 205 14.06 -3.37 -16.87
C ASP A 205 14.85 -3.11 -18.18
N ALA A 206 15.76 -2.13 -18.18
CA ALA A 206 16.58 -1.80 -19.33
C ALA A 206 17.83 -2.70 -19.52
N ASN A 207 18.40 -3.23 -18.43
CA ASN A 207 19.73 -3.85 -18.46
C ASN A 207 19.75 -5.31 -18.01
N PHE A 208 18.66 -5.83 -17.44
CA PHE A 208 18.59 -7.22 -17.03
C PHE A 208 18.23 -8.13 -18.21
N GLU A 209 19.12 -9.07 -18.51
CA GLU A 209 18.91 -10.09 -19.54
C GLU A 209 18.01 -11.22 -18.98
N GLY A 210 16.70 -10.98 -19.00
CA GLY A 210 15.65 -11.91 -18.58
C GLY A 210 14.69 -12.29 -19.71
N ALA A 211 13.55 -12.90 -19.35
CA ALA A 211 12.48 -13.23 -20.29
C ALA A 211 11.60 -12.02 -20.66
N GLY A 212 11.83 -10.85 -20.05
CA GLY A 212 11.01 -9.65 -20.19
C GLY A 212 9.65 -9.76 -19.48
N GLN A 213 9.55 -10.64 -18.48
CA GLN A 213 8.30 -10.94 -17.79
C GLN A 213 8.32 -10.45 -16.35
N THR A 214 7.15 -10.25 -15.75
CA THR A 214 7.04 -9.90 -14.32
C THR A 214 7.76 -10.88 -13.40
N ALA A 215 7.87 -12.15 -13.80
CA ALA A 215 8.62 -13.17 -13.07
C ALA A 215 10.12 -12.83 -12.92
N ASP A 216 10.70 -12.05 -13.83
CA ASP A 216 12.10 -11.65 -13.77
C ASP A 216 12.39 -10.77 -12.54
N LEU A 217 11.37 -10.10 -11.96
CA LEU A 217 11.56 -9.31 -10.75
C LEU A 217 12.01 -10.13 -9.55
N ALA A 218 11.90 -11.45 -9.57
CA ALA A 218 12.53 -12.29 -8.56
C ALA A 218 14.06 -12.08 -8.50
N TRP A 219 14.68 -11.72 -9.63
CA TRP A 219 16.12 -11.42 -9.74
C TRP A 219 16.48 -9.98 -9.36
N PHE A 220 15.49 -9.10 -9.21
CA PHE A 220 15.69 -7.69 -8.90
C PHE A 220 16.59 -7.48 -7.66
N PRO A 221 16.40 -8.19 -6.52
CA PRO A 221 17.28 -7.99 -5.37
C PRO A 221 18.74 -8.37 -5.62
N ALA A 222 18.99 -9.41 -6.41
CA ALA A 222 20.35 -9.81 -6.79
C ALA A 222 20.99 -8.74 -7.68
N TRP A 223 20.26 -8.25 -8.68
CA TRP A 223 20.75 -7.21 -9.57
C TRP A 223 20.99 -5.87 -8.85
N VAL A 224 20.12 -5.51 -7.90
CA VAL A 224 20.30 -4.31 -7.06
C VAL A 224 21.61 -4.34 -6.28
N LEU A 225 22.08 -5.51 -5.81
CA LEU A 225 23.37 -5.64 -5.13
C LEU A 225 24.57 -5.36 -6.03
N ILE A 226 24.42 -5.51 -7.34
CA ILE A 226 25.46 -5.17 -8.33
C ILE A 226 25.51 -3.66 -8.51
N GLU A 227 24.36 -3.03 -8.76
CA GLU A 227 24.28 -1.57 -8.97
C GLU A 227 24.56 -0.75 -7.70
N LYS A 228 24.09 -1.23 -6.54
CA LYS A 228 24.21 -0.55 -5.25
C LYS A 228 24.68 -1.52 -4.16
N PRO A 229 25.98 -1.89 -4.14
CA PRO A 229 26.54 -2.79 -3.13
C PRO A 229 26.35 -2.29 -1.68
N GLY A 230 26.21 -0.98 -1.49
CA GLY A 230 25.94 -0.37 -0.17
C GLY A 230 24.64 -0.84 0.49
N LEU A 231 23.69 -1.40 -0.26
CA LEU A 231 22.44 -1.94 0.29
C LEU A 231 22.60 -3.38 0.84
N ALA A 232 23.78 -3.98 0.72
CA ALA A 232 24.04 -5.34 1.19
C ALA A 232 23.72 -5.59 2.68
N PRO A 233 23.98 -4.66 3.63
CA PRO A 233 23.56 -4.84 5.02
C PRO A 233 22.05 -5.04 5.18
N LEU A 234 21.25 -4.21 4.51
CA LEU A 234 19.78 -4.24 4.58
C LEU A 234 19.23 -5.49 3.92
N LEU A 235 19.69 -5.82 2.70
CA LEU A 235 19.22 -7.02 1.98
C LEU A 235 19.61 -8.33 2.69
N ARG A 236 20.62 -8.32 3.57
CA ARG A 236 21.00 -9.49 4.38
C ARG A 236 19.93 -9.85 5.41
N GLU A 237 19.15 -8.88 5.89
CA GLU A 237 18.07 -9.08 6.88
C GLU A 237 16.84 -9.79 6.30
N ALA A 238 16.76 -9.92 4.97
CA ALA A 238 15.73 -10.71 4.32
C ALA A 238 15.77 -12.16 4.82
N GLN A 239 14.61 -12.72 5.18
CA GLN A 239 14.50 -14.11 5.61
C GLN A 239 14.54 -15.09 4.43
N PRO A 240 15.08 -16.30 4.63
CA PRO A 240 15.03 -17.35 3.60
C PRO A 240 13.59 -17.71 3.22
N SER A 241 13.38 -18.00 1.94
CA SER A 241 12.07 -18.39 1.41
C SER A 241 12.12 -19.82 0.86
N ARG A 242 12.16 -19.98 -0.47
CA ARG A 242 12.08 -21.29 -1.16
C ARG A 242 13.41 -21.73 -1.77
N GLN A 243 14.49 -20.95 -1.57
CA GLN A 243 15.81 -21.18 -2.14
C GLN A 243 15.79 -21.31 -3.67
N THR A 244 14.92 -20.52 -4.31
CA THR A 244 14.86 -20.45 -5.78
C THR A 244 16.18 -19.93 -6.34
N ALA A 245 16.41 -20.10 -7.65
CA ALA A 245 17.62 -19.59 -8.28
C ALA A 245 17.85 -18.07 -8.01
N PRO A 246 16.83 -17.18 -8.12
CA PRO A 246 17.00 -15.77 -7.78
C PRO A 246 17.40 -15.51 -6.32
N GLU A 247 16.78 -16.20 -5.36
CA GLU A 247 17.13 -16.08 -3.94
C GLU A 247 18.58 -16.51 -3.69
N ARG A 248 18.98 -17.66 -4.23
CA ARG A 248 20.36 -18.15 -4.13
C ARG A 248 21.36 -17.17 -4.74
N ALA A 249 21.01 -16.52 -5.85
CA ALA A 249 21.85 -15.51 -6.48
C ALA A 249 22.06 -14.28 -5.59
N THR A 250 21.00 -13.76 -4.97
CA THR A 250 21.12 -12.65 -3.99
C THR A 250 22.03 -13.06 -2.83
N ARG A 251 21.85 -14.27 -2.27
CA ARG A 251 22.69 -14.77 -1.17
C ARG A 251 24.15 -14.94 -1.58
N LEU A 252 24.41 -15.47 -2.77
CA LEU A 252 25.78 -15.59 -3.32
C LEU A 252 26.43 -14.21 -3.50
N LEU A 253 25.71 -13.22 -4.03
CA LEU A 253 26.23 -11.86 -4.16
C LEU A 253 26.53 -11.23 -2.79
N LEU A 254 25.69 -11.42 -1.77
CA LEU A 254 25.98 -10.95 -0.42
C LEU A 254 27.28 -11.58 0.15
N GLN A 255 27.55 -12.85 -0.16
CA GLN A 255 28.79 -13.53 0.22
C GLN A 255 29.98 -12.97 -0.54
N ILE A 256 29.87 -12.83 -1.86
CA ILE A 256 30.90 -12.23 -2.73
C ILE A 256 31.28 -10.83 -2.22
N LEU A 257 30.31 -9.96 -1.99
CA LEU A 257 30.53 -8.60 -1.46
C LEU A 257 31.16 -8.58 -0.06
N SER A 258 30.97 -9.63 0.74
CA SER A 258 31.64 -9.78 2.02
C SER A 258 33.10 -10.20 1.85
N LEU A 259 33.36 -11.18 0.99
CA LEU A 259 34.71 -11.70 0.70
C LEU A 259 35.59 -10.65 0.03
N GLU A 260 35.03 -9.84 -0.88
CA GLU A 260 35.73 -8.70 -1.49
C GLU A 260 36.26 -7.72 -0.45
N ARG A 261 35.46 -7.42 0.58
CA ARG A 261 35.87 -6.52 1.67
C ARG A 261 36.91 -7.14 2.61
N GLN A 262 36.97 -8.47 2.68
CA GLN A 262 37.89 -9.21 3.55
C GLN A 262 39.20 -9.60 2.85
N GLY A 263 39.28 -9.46 1.52
CA GLY A 263 40.48 -9.81 0.74
C GLY A 263 40.70 -11.31 0.53
N ASN A 264 39.71 -12.17 0.80
CA ASN A 264 39.84 -13.63 0.64
C ASN A 264 39.66 -14.05 -0.83
N GLN A 265 40.74 -14.03 -1.60
CA GLN A 265 40.70 -14.26 -3.06
C GLN A 265 40.34 -15.70 -3.45
N HIS A 266 40.72 -16.71 -2.66
CA HIS A 266 40.50 -18.10 -3.04
C HIS A 266 39.00 -18.47 -3.01
N GLU A 267 38.31 -18.15 -1.91
CA GLU A 267 36.86 -18.38 -1.81
C GLU A 267 36.07 -17.52 -2.78
N LEU A 268 36.57 -16.30 -3.08
CA LEU A 268 35.92 -15.39 -4.02
C LEU A 268 35.81 -15.99 -5.43
N VAL A 269 36.85 -16.68 -5.91
CA VAL A 269 36.83 -17.34 -7.23
C VAL A 269 35.74 -18.41 -7.30
N GLU A 270 35.62 -19.25 -6.26
CA GLU A 270 34.59 -20.29 -6.20
C GLU A 270 33.18 -19.70 -6.15
N ARG A 271 32.95 -18.61 -5.39
CA ARG A 271 31.64 -17.95 -5.35
C ARG A 271 31.29 -17.26 -6.67
N ARG A 272 32.26 -16.65 -7.35
CA ARG A 272 32.08 -16.06 -8.69
C ARG A 272 31.73 -17.12 -9.74
N LYS A 273 32.39 -18.29 -9.68
CA LYS A 273 32.06 -19.44 -10.52
C LYS A 273 30.62 -19.92 -10.26
N ALA A 274 30.24 -20.08 -9.00
CA ALA A 274 28.87 -20.47 -8.64
C ALA A 274 27.81 -19.46 -9.12
N LEU A 275 28.10 -18.16 -9.08
CA LEU A 275 27.21 -17.13 -9.63
C LEU A 275 27.07 -17.25 -11.15
N ARG A 276 28.18 -17.46 -11.87
CA ARG A 276 28.17 -17.66 -13.33
C ARG A 276 27.36 -18.89 -13.73
N ASP A 277 27.57 -20.00 -13.04
CA ASP A 277 26.89 -21.27 -13.30
C ASP A 277 25.40 -21.18 -12.96
N LEU A 278 25.02 -20.29 -12.03
CA LEU A 278 23.62 -20.02 -11.68
C LEU A 278 22.92 -19.09 -12.68
N HIS A 279 23.57 -18.00 -13.11
CA HIS A 279 23.03 -17.06 -14.09
C HIS A 279 24.14 -16.27 -14.79
N ALA A 280 24.43 -16.63 -16.04
CA ALA A 280 25.52 -16.02 -16.82
C ALA A 280 25.35 -14.50 -17.04
N GLY A 281 24.14 -14.02 -17.38
CA GLY A 281 23.86 -12.59 -17.58
C GLY A 281 24.11 -11.74 -16.33
N LEU A 282 23.61 -12.18 -15.17
CA LEU A 282 23.86 -11.54 -13.88
C LEU A 282 25.35 -11.52 -13.51
N TYR A 283 26.08 -12.62 -13.75
CA TYR A 283 27.53 -12.65 -13.57
C TYR A 283 28.26 -11.65 -14.48
N ALA A 284 27.88 -11.58 -15.76
CA ALA A 284 28.45 -10.63 -16.71
C ALA A 284 28.19 -9.18 -16.28
N ALA A 285 26.98 -8.87 -15.80
CA ALA A 285 26.65 -7.57 -15.23
C ALA A 285 27.52 -7.24 -14.00
N TYR A 286 27.68 -8.21 -13.08
CA TYR A 286 28.56 -8.06 -11.93
C TYR A 286 30.01 -7.75 -12.35
N MET A 287 30.57 -8.50 -13.31
CA MET A 287 31.94 -8.30 -13.78
C MET A 287 32.16 -6.95 -14.46
N LYS A 288 31.13 -6.33 -15.07
CA LYS A 288 31.23 -4.98 -15.66
C LYS A 288 31.40 -3.87 -14.61
N THR A 289 31.06 -4.14 -13.35
CA THR A 289 31.11 -3.17 -12.24
C THR A 289 32.32 -3.37 -11.31
N ARG A 290 33.27 -4.21 -11.70
CA ARG A 290 34.44 -4.60 -10.89
C ARG A 290 35.75 -4.35 -11.60
#